data_AF-A0A1J3CEB6-F1
#
_entry.id   AF-A0A1J3CEB6-F1
#
_cell.length_a   1.000
_cell.length_b   1.000
_cell.length_c   1.000
_cell.angle_alpha   90.00
_cell.angle_beta   90.00
_cell.angle_gamma   90.00
#
_symmetry.space_group_name_H-M   'P 1'
#
loop_
_entity.id
_entity.type
_entity.pdbx_description
1 polymer ?
#
loop_
_entity_poly.entity_id
_entity_poly.type
_entity_poly.pdbx_seq_one_letter_code
_entity_poly.pdbx_strand_id
1 'polypeptide(L)'
;PTEGNFQNATLVSVFGNNDLCGGIKELKLKACLTQAPPVKTKQSSLVKKVAIGVSVSIAFLLLLFIVSVCLLWLRKRNKKQQVNNSTPSMFEVIHEKISYGDLRNATDGFSSS
;
A
#
# COMPACT_ATOMS: atom_id res chain seq x y z
N PRO A 1 42.70 -31.57 8.42
CA PRO A 1 43.80 -30.78 9.03
C PRO A 1 45.11 -30.99 8.26
N THR A 2 45.95 -29.97 8.22
CA THR A 2 47.25 -29.94 7.50
C THR A 2 48.43 -29.68 8.44
N GLU A 3 48.20 -29.77 9.75
CA GLU A 3 49.19 -29.50 10.79
C GLU A 3 49.21 -30.62 11.84
N GLY A 4 50.29 -30.68 12.61
CA GLY A 4 50.50 -31.68 13.66
C GLY A 4 50.55 -33.11 13.12
N ASN A 5 50.06 -34.07 13.90
CA ASN A 5 50.11 -35.50 13.57
C ASN A 5 49.43 -35.85 12.24
N PHE A 6 48.52 -35.01 11.75
CA PHE A 6 47.82 -35.19 10.47
C PHE A 6 48.65 -34.80 9.24
N GLN A 7 49.89 -34.31 9.41
CA GLN A 7 50.84 -34.12 8.31
C GLN A 7 51.50 -35.42 7.85
N ASN A 8 51.50 -36.46 8.68
CA ASN A 8 52.11 -37.74 8.36
C ASN A 8 51.01 -38.79 8.18
N ALA A 9 50.76 -39.20 6.93
CA ALA A 9 49.71 -40.18 6.62
C ALA A 9 49.98 -41.57 7.22
N THR A 10 51.20 -41.87 7.67
CA THR A 10 51.53 -43.14 8.33
C THR A 10 51.11 -43.16 9.81
N LEU A 11 50.99 -42.01 10.47
CA LEU A 11 50.63 -41.92 11.89
C LEU A 11 49.11 -41.94 12.13
N VAL A 12 48.31 -41.67 11.09
CA VAL A 12 46.86 -41.49 11.20
C VAL A 12 46.13 -42.36 10.19
N SER A 13 45.21 -43.20 10.67
CA SER A 13 44.28 -43.94 9.81
C SER A 13 42.96 -43.21 9.70
N VAL A 14 42.55 -42.91 8.47
CA VAL A 14 41.23 -42.32 8.13
C VAL A 14 40.31 -43.33 7.45
N PHE A 15 40.72 -44.59 7.37
CA PHE A 15 39.93 -45.66 6.74
C PHE A 15 38.55 -45.80 7.41
N GLY A 16 37.49 -45.88 6.60
CA GLY A 16 36.10 -45.96 7.08
C GLY A 16 35.42 -44.60 7.35
N ASN A 17 36.12 -43.47 7.24
CA ASN A 17 35.54 -42.14 7.47
C ASN A 17 35.15 -41.45 6.16
N ASN A 18 34.00 -41.83 5.60
CA ASN A 18 33.55 -41.38 4.28
C ASN A 18 33.15 -39.89 4.21
N ASP A 19 32.88 -39.28 5.37
CA ASP A 19 32.43 -37.89 5.47
C ASP A 19 33.59 -36.89 5.59
N LEU A 20 34.82 -37.35 5.70
CA LEU A 20 35.99 -36.48 5.71
C LEU A 20 36.25 -35.87 4.33
N CYS A 21 36.76 -34.64 4.33
CA CYS A 21 37.23 -33.93 3.15
C CYS A 21 38.49 -33.11 3.48
N GLY A 22 39.28 -32.76 2.47
CA GLY A 22 40.47 -31.92 2.60
C GLY A 22 41.68 -32.65 3.21
N GLY A 23 42.50 -31.92 3.97
CA GLY A 23 43.75 -32.46 4.53
C GLY A 23 44.89 -32.57 3.51
N ILE A 24 45.94 -33.32 3.86
CA ILE A 24 47.09 -33.56 2.98
C ILE A 24 46.72 -34.52 1.84
N LYS A 25 47.41 -34.41 0.70
CA LYS A 25 47.15 -35.22 -0.51
C LYS A 25 47.32 -36.72 -0.27
N GLU A 26 48.21 -37.11 0.65
CA GLU A 26 48.52 -38.51 0.96
C GLU A 26 47.33 -39.28 1.55
N LEU A 27 46.40 -38.58 2.24
CA LEU A 27 45.19 -39.19 2.81
C LEU A 27 44.11 -39.47 1.75
N LYS A 28 44.27 -38.99 0.51
CA LYS A 28 43.36 -39.23 -0.63
C LYS A 28 41.88 -38.89 -0.35
N LEU A 29 41.63 -37.90 0.50
CA LEU A 29 40.28 -37.42 0.80
C LEU A 29 39.75 -36.51 -0.31
N LYS A 30 38.42 -36.48 -0.48
CA LYS A 30 37.74 -35.56 -1.41
C LYS A 30 38.02 -34.11 -1.03
N ALA A 31 38.10 -33.21 -1.99
CA ALA A 31 38.19 -31.78 -1.69
C ALA A 31 36.92 -31.34 -0.93
N CYS A 32 37.08 -30.50 0.10
CA CYS A 32 35.92 -29.91 0.76
C CYS A 32 35.24 -28.95 -0.22
N LEU A 33 33.93 -29.12 -0.41
CA LEU A 33 33.13 -28.08 -1.03
C LEU A 33 33.13 -26.91 -0.05
N THR A 34 33.89 -25.87 -0.35
CA THR A 34 33.66 -24.58 0.27
C THR A 34 32.25 -24.19 -0.16
N GLN A 35 31.27 -24.33 0.74
CA GLN A 35 30.04 -23.57 0.59
C GLN A 35 30.52 -22.12 0.59
N ALA A 36 30.67 -21.54 -0.60
CA ALA A 36 30.68 -20.10 -0.72
C ALA A 36 29.49 -19.63 0.13
N PRO A 37 29.67 -18.69 1.08
CA PRO A 37 28.54 -18.16 1.81
C PRO A 37 27.49 -17.85 0.76
N PRO A 38 26.24 -18.36 0.90
CA PRO A 38 25.24 -18.19 -0.12
C PRO A 38 25.30 -16.73 -0.46
N VAL A 39 25.67 -16.41 -1.71
CA VAL A 39 25.69 -15.05 -2.19
C VAL A 39 24.22 -14.69 -2.13
N LYS A 40 23.77 -14.23 -0.95
CA LYS A 40 22.44 -13.72 -0.72
C LYS A 40 22.48 -12.47 -1.56
N THR A 41 22.06 -12.65 -2.81
CA THR A 41 22.04 -11.64 -3.83
C THR A 41 21.27 -10.48 -3.21
N LYS A 42 21.98 -9.44 -2.78
CA LYS A 42 21.38 -8.23 -2.19
C LYS A 42 20.29 -7.67 -3.12
N GLN A 43 20.35 -8.02 -4.39
CA GLN A 43 19.33 -7.72 -5.39
C GLN A 43 17.97 -8.39 -5.12
N SER A 44 17.91 -9.64 -4.63
CA SER A 44 16.64 -10.34 -4.36
C SER A 44 15.86 -9.71 -3.19
N SER A 45 16.57 -9.21 -2.16
CA SER A 45 15.91 -8.54 -1.03
C SER A 45 15.43 -7.13 -1.39
N LEU A 46 16.13 -6.42 -2.27
CA LEU A 46 15.74 -5.10 -2.76
C LEU A 46 14.49 -5.19 -3.63
N VAL A 47 14.44 -6.13 -4.57
CA VAL A 47 13.26 -6.36 -5.44
C VAL A 47 12.03 -6.70 -4.60
N LYS A 48 12.16 -7.54 -3.56
CA LYS A 48 11.05 -7.85 -2.65
C LYS A 48 10.55 -6.62 -1.90
N LYS A 49 11.44 -5.77 -1.39
CA LYS A 49 11.06 -4.52 -0.69
C LYS A 49 10.34 -3.55 -1.62
N VAL A 50 10.81 -3.39 -2.85
CA VAL A 50 10.18 -2.51 -3.84
C VAL A 50 8.81 -3.06 -4.25
N ALA A 51 8.70 -4.37 -4.49
CA ALA A 51 7.43 -4.99 -4.85
C ALA A 51 6.36 -4.80 -3.77
N ILE A 52 6.72 -4.93 -2.50
CA ILE A 52 5.81 -4.69 -1.37
C ILE A 52 5.42 -3.21 -1.28
N GLY A 53 6.37 -2.28 -1.44
CA GLY A 53 6.05 -0.85 -1.41
C GLY A 53 5.09 -0.43 -2.52
N VAL A 54 5.30 -0.94 -3.74
CA VAL A 54 4.44 -0.65 -4.90
C VAL A 54 3.05 -1.26 -4.71
N SER A 55 2.94 -2.49 -4.23
CA SER A 55 1.63 -3.13 -4.04
C SER A 55 0.76 -2.42 -3.00
N VAL A 56 1.36 -2.01 -1.87
CA VAL A 56 0.67 -1.24 -0.82
C VAL A 56 0.21 0.12 -1.36
N SER A 57 1.06 0.80 -2.12
CA SER A 57 0.75 2.10 -2.71
C SER A 57 -0.42 2.03 -3.68
N ILE A 58 -0.44 1.02 -4.57
CA ILE A 58 -1.55 0.81 -5.52
C ILE A 58 -2.84 0.49 -4.77
N ALA A 59 -2.79 -0.41 -3.77
CA ALA A 59 -3.97 -0.76 -2.97
C ALA A 59 -4.57 0.47 -2.26
N PHE A 60 -3.72 1.33 -1.70
CA PHE A 60 -4.16 2.55 -1.03
C PHE A 60 -4.79 3.56 -2.00
N LEU A 61 -4.18 3.77 -3.16
CA LEU A 61 -4.73 4.63 -4.21
C LEU A 61 -6.09 4.14 -4.71
N LEU A 62 -6.24 2.83 -4.92
CA LEU A 62 -7.51 2.23 -5.32
C LEU A 62 -8.59 2.42 -4.24
N LEU A 63 -8.24 2.22 -2.97
CA LEU A 63 -9.16 2.44 -1.85
C LEU A 63 -9.64 3.89 -1.80
N LEU A 64 -8.72 4.87 -1.89
CA LEU A 64 -9.07 6.29 -1.92
C LEU A 64 -9.96 6.64 -3.11
N PHE A 65 -9.68 6.07 -4.28
CA PHE A 65 -10.49 6.27 -5.48
C PHE A 65 -11.93 5.76 -5.27
N ILE A 66 -12.09 4.55 -4.75
CA ILE A 66 -13.41 3.95 -4.45
C ILE A 66 -14.17 4.82 -3.44
N VAL A 67 -13.51 5.23 -2.35
CA VAL A 67 -14.13 6.10 -1.32
C VAL A 67 -14.56 7.43 -1.94
N SER A 68 -13.72 8.06 -2.75
CA SER A 68 -14.04 9.32 -3.42
C SER A 68 -15.24 9.17 -4.36
N VAL A 69 -15.28 8.13 -5.20
CA VAL A 69 -16.43 7.86 -6.09
C VAL A 69 -17.70 7.62 -5.27
N CYS A 70 -17.63 6.81 -4.21
CA CYS A 70 -18.75 6.58 -3.30
C CYS A 70 -19.26 7.88 -2.68
N LEU A 71 -18.38 8.73 -2.17
CA LEU A 71 -18.75 10.03 -1.60
C LEU A 71 -19.37 10.96 -2.65
N LEU A 72 -18.83 11.00 -3.87
CA LEU A 72 -19.38 11.78 -4.97
C LEU A 72 -20.77 11.27 -5.38
N TRP A 73 -20.96 9.95 -5.44
CA TRP A 73 -22.27 9.34 -5.71
C TRP A 73 -23.28 9.63 -4.62
N LEU A 74 -22.89 9.49 -3.34
CA LEU A 74 -23.73 9.83 -2.20
C LEU A 74 -24.09 11.31 -2.23
N ARG A 75 -23.13 12.21 -2.47
CA ARG A 75 -23.38 13.65 -2.57
C ARG A 75 -24.30 13.98 -3.74
N LYS A 76 -24.15 13.32 -4.90
CA LYS A 76 -25.05 13.47 -6.05
C LYS A 76 -26.45 12.95 -5.76
N ARG A 77 -26.57 11.82 -5.06
CA ARG A 77 -27.85 11.24 -4.61
C ARG A 77 -28.55 12.15 -3.61
N ASN A 78 -27.81 12.68 -2.63
CA ASN A 78 -28.32 13.63 -1.64
C ASN A 78 -28.74 14.94 -2.29
N LYS A 79 -27.98 15.47 -3.27
CA LYS A 79 -28.41 16.63 -4.06
C LYS A 79 -29.68 16.36 -4.87
N LYS A 80 -29.80 15.20 -5.50
CA LYS A 80 -31.03 14.81 -6.22
C LYS A 80 -32.22 14.64 -5.28
N GLN A 81 -32.01 14.05 -4.10
CA GLN A 81 -33.04 13.97 -3.06
C GLN A 81 -33.39 15.34 -2.49
N GLN A 82 -32.43 16.26 -2.31
CA GLN A 82 -32.68 17.62 -1.84
C GLN A 82 -33.46 18.44 -2.87
N VAL A 83 -33.20 18.27 -4.18
CA VAL A 83 -33.98 18.88 -5.27
C VAL A 83 -35.40 18.29 -5.32
N ASN A 84 -35.54 16.97 -5.18
CA ASN A 84 -36.85 16.29 -5.20
C ASN A 84 -37.65 16.49 -3.91
N ASN A 85 -36.98 16.65 -2.77
CA ASN A 85 -37.54 16.95 -1.45
C ASN A 85 -37.26 18.41 -1.07
N SER A 86 -37.34 19.33 -2.04
CA SER A 86 -37.24 20.76 -1.76
C SER A 86 -38.45 21.17 -0.93
N THR A 87 -38.43 20.85 0.37
CA THR A 87 -39.15 21.63 1.35
C THR A 87 -38.48 23.00 1.32
N PRO A 88 -39.21 24.09 1.02
CA PRO A 88 -38.61 25.41 1.07
C PRO A 88 -37.98 25.57 2.45
N SER A 89 -36.75 26.08 2.46
CA SER A 89 -36.05 26.38 3.71
C SER A 89 -37.02 27.14 4.62
N MET A 90 -37.06 26.82 5.92
CA MET A 90 -37.88 27.54 6.91
C MET A 90 -37.60 29.06 6.89
N PHE A 91 -36.45 29.49 6.34
CA PHE A 91 -36.11 30.88 6.11
C PHE A 91 -36.67 31.48 4.80
N GLU A 92 -36.97 30.64 3.81
CA GLU A 92 -37.61 31.02 2.54
C GLU A 92 -39.14 31.14 2.67
N VAL A 93 -39.72 30.49 3.69
CA VAL A 93 -41.16 30.52 3.98
C VAL A 93 -41.60 31.77 4.75
N ILE A 94 -40.68 32.51 5.39
CA ILE A 94 -41.04 33.67 6.25
C ILE A 94 -41.17 34.98 5.45
N HIS A 95 -40.71 35.03 4.20
CA HIS A 95 -40.90 36.20 3.35
C HIS A 95 -41.76 35.82 2.15
N GLU A 96 -43.07 35.92 2.30
CA GLU A 96 -43.95 36.10 1.15
C GLU A 96 -43.42 37.32 0.38
N LYS A 97 -42.70 37.06 -0.72
CA LYS A 97 -42.12 38.10 -1.56
C LYS A 97 -43.27 38.74 -2.35
N ILE A 98 -43.91 39.71 -1.74
CA ILE A 98 -44.90 40.56 -2.41
C ILE A 98 -44.13 41.41 -3.44
N SER A 99 -44.62 41.46 -4.68
CA SER A 99 -44.00 42.31 -5.70
C SER A 99 -44.20 43.78 -5.35
N TYR A 100 -43.21 44.63 -5.63
CA TYR A 100 -43.38 46.09 -5.53
C TYR A 100 -44.59 46.58 -6.35
N GLY A 101 -44.87 45.92 -7.49
CA GLY A 101 -46.06 46.20 -8.30
C GLY A 101 -47.36 45.96 -7.53
N ASP A 102 -47.45 44.86 -6.78
CA ASP A 102 -48.63 44.52 -5.99
C ASP A 102 -48.84 45.53 -4.85
N LEU A 103 -47.75 45.89 -4.15
CA LEU A 103 -47.78 46.93 -3.12
C LEU A 103 -48.22 48.28 -3.68
N ARG A 104 -47.67 48.67 -4.82
CA ARG A 104 -47.99 49.94 -5.49
C ARG A 104 -49.43 49.97 -5.96
N ASN A 105 -49.95 48.86 -6.49
CA ASN A 105 -51.32 48.80 -6.99
C ASN A 105 -52.33 48.78 -5.84
N ALA A 106 -52.02 48.07 -4.75
CA ALA A 106 -52.87 48.02 -3.55
C ALA A 106 -52.91 49.35 -2.78
N THR A 107 -51.87 50.18 -2.90
CA THR A 107 -51.75 51.47 -2.19
C THR A 107 -52.03 52.69 -3.07
N ASP A 108 -52.58 52.49 -4.27
CA ASP A 108 -52.79 53.54 -5.28
C ASP A 108 -51.55 54.43 -5.47
N GLY A 109 -50.39 53.79 -5.64
CA GLY A 109 -49.12 54.49 -5.79
C GLY A 109 -48.54 55.07 -4.50
N PHE A 110 -48.97 54.59 -3.32
CA PHE A 110 -48.64 55.17 -2.01
C PHE A 110 -49.17 56.60 -1.84
N SER A 111 -50.32 56.91 -2.43
CA SER A 111 -50.92 58.25 -2.34
C SER A 111 -51.25 58.62 -0.89
N SER A 112 -50.87 59.82 -0.46
CA SER A 112 -51.13 60.36 0.89
C SER A 112 -52.36 61.27 0.94
N SER A 113 -53.17 61.24 -0.12
CA SER A 113 -54.34 62.09 -0.38
C SER A 113 -55.56 61.67 0.43
#